data_AF-A0AAU0NE88-F1
#
_entry.id   AF-A0AAU0NE88-F1
#
_cell.length_a   1.000
_cell.length_b   1.000
_cell.length_c   1.000
_cell.angle_alpha   90.00
_cell.angle_beta   90.00
_cell.angle_gamma   90.00
#
_symmetry.space_group_name_H-M   'P 1'
#
loop_
_entity.id
_entity.type
_entity.pdbx_description
1 polymer ?
#
loop_
_entity_poly.entity_id
_entity_poly.type
_entity_poly.pdbx_seq_one_letter_code
_entity_poly.pdbx_strand_id
1 'polypeptide(L)' 'MFNLKIFNKISTEVLILKNDLELNSEIQLITKYKTSICEDYKKAIILIFKERGYTSLEVGQLLDA' A
#
# COMPACT_ATOMS: atom_id res chain seq x y z
N MET A 1 -18.77 5.56 -3.61
CA MET A 1 -19.02 4.43 -4.53
C MET A 1 -17.66 3.84 -4.91
N PHE A 2 -17.30 2.67 -4.39
CA PHE A 2 -16.00 2.03 -4.64
C PHE A 2 -15.84 1.73 -6.13
N ASN A 3 -14.75 2.19 -6.75
CA ASN A 3 -14.54 2.03 -8.18
C ASN A 3 -14.04 0.60 -8.48
N LEU A 4 -14.98 -0.27 -8.88
CA LEU A 4 -14.76 -1.69 -9.18
C LEU A 4 -13.80 -1.94 -10.37
N LYS A 5 -13.43 -0.91 -11.16
CA LYS A 5 -12.50 -1.07 -12.29
C LYS A 5 -11.03 -1.22 -11.88
N ILE A 6 -10.66 -0.83 -10.65
CA ILE A 6 -9.31 -1.03 -10.10
C ILE A 6 -9.05 -2.53 -9.82
N PHE A 7 -10.10 -3.31 -9.56
CA PHE A 7 -10.03 -4.70 -9.13
C PHE A 7 -9.57 -5.67 -10.23
N ASN A 8 -9.72 -5.30 -11.51
CA ASN A 8 -9.31 -6.17 -12.62
C ASN A 8 -7.78 -6.40 -12.72
N LYS A 9 -6.97 -5.70 -11.93
CA LYS A 9 -5.49 -5.81 -11.97
C LYS A 9 -4.81 -6.03 -10.62
N ILE A 10 -5.55 -6.05 -9.52
CA ILE A 10 -5.01 -6.23 -8.16
C ILE A 10 -5.38 -7.63 -7.68
N SER A 11 -4.40 -8.41 -7.22
CA SER A 11 -4.65 -9.77 -6.71
C SER A 11 -5.49 -9.74 -5.44
N THR A 12 -6.30 -10.78 -5.22
CA THR A 12 -7.05 -10.96 -3.96
C THR A 12 -6.12 -10.89 -2.75
N GLU A 13 -4.91 -11.41 -2.86
CA GLU A 13 -3.87 -11.37 -1.83
C GLU A 13 -3.52 -9.92 -1.43
N VAL A 14 -3.27 -9.05 -2.41
CA VAL A 14 -2.97 -7.63 -2.15
C VAL A 14 -4.13 -6.94 -1.42
N LEU A 15 -5.38 -7.29 -1.76
CA LEU A 15 -6.56 -6.70 -1.10
C LEU A 15 -6.71 -7.16 0.36
N ILE A 16 -6.46 -8.44 0.65
CA ILE A 16 -6.47 -8.97 2.01
C ILE A 16 -5.40 -8.26 2.83
N LEU A 17 -4.16 -8.24 2.33
CA LEU A 17 -3.03 -7.58 2.98
C LEU A 17 -3.29 -6.09 3.20
N LYS A 18 -3.93 -5.41 2.24
CA LYS A 18 -4.30 -4.00 2.38
C LYS A 18 -5.25 -3.79 3.56
N ASN A 19 -6.28 -4.62 3.65
CA ASN A 19 -7.29 -4.54 4.70
C ASN A 19 -6.66 -4.75 6.10
N ASP A 20 -5.75 -5.72 6.22
CA ASP A 20 -5.01 -5.98 7.46
C ASP A 20 -4.10 -4.81 7.88
N LEU A 21 -3.65 -4.02 6.91
CA LEU A 21 -2.71 -2.90 7.09
C LEU A 21 -3.40 -1.53 7.16
N GLU A 22 -4.70 -1.44 6.88
CA GLU A 22 -5.44 -0.19 6.66
C GLU A 22 -5.36 0.76 7.87
N LEU A 23 -5.31 0.21 9.09
CA LEU A 23 -5.26 0.96 10.35
C LEU A 23 -3.83 1.28 10.82
N ASN A 24 -2.79 0.80 10.13
CA ASN A 24 -1.42 1.09 10.51
C ASN A 24 -1.08 2.57 10.30
N SER A 25 -0.31 3.15 11.23
CA SER A 25 0.23 4.48 11.03
C SER A 25 1.25 4.51 9.88
N GLU A 26 1.54 5.69 9.36
CA GLU A 26 2.48 5.85 8.25
C GLU A 26 3.87 5.31 8.59
N ILE A 27 4.37 5.60 9.80
CA ILE A 27 5.65 5.09 10.29
C ILE A 27 5.67 3.56 10.34
N GLN A 28 4.56 2.94 10.79
CA GLN A 28 4.44 1.47 10.80
C GLN A 28 4.46 0.90 9.38
N LEU A 29 3.73 1.52 8.44
CA LEU A 29 3.70 1.12 7.03
C LEU A 29 5.07 1.24 6.37
N ILE A 30 5.78 2.36 6.59
CA ILE A 30 7.15 2.56 6.08
C ILE A 30 8.08 1.48 6.62
N THR A 31 8.06 1.23 7.93
CA THR A 31 8.90 0.21 8.56
C THR A 31 8.63 -1.16 7.95
N LYS A 32 7.36 -1.54 7.86
CA LYS A 32 6.91 -2.80 7.28
C LYS A 32 7.28 -2.94 5.80
N TYR A 33 7.20 -1.87 5.02
CA TYR A 33 7.61 -1.85 3.61
C TYR A 33 9.10 -2.15 3.46
N LYS A 34 9.94 -1.46 4.23
CA LYS A 34 11.41 -1.61 4.19
C LYS A 34 11.88 -3.00 4.61
N THR A 35 11.18 -3.64 5.55
CA THR A 35 11.56 -4.98 6.04
C THR A 35 10.96 -6.14 5.24
N SER A 36 9.96 -5.87 4.40
CA SER A 36 9.26 -6.93 3.65
C SER A 36 10.03 -7.34 2.39
N ILE A 37 10.04 -8.64 2.11
CA ILE A 37 10.48 -9.21 0.82
C ILE A 37 9.30 -9.56 -0.10
N CYS A 38 8.06 -9.47 0.40
CA CYS A 38 6.86 -9.83 -0.35
C CYS A 38 6.39 -8.64 -1.18
N GLU A 39 6.43 -8.79 -2.51
CA GLU A 39 6.03 -7.73 -3.44
C GLU A 39 4.53 -7.38 -3.32
N ASP A 40 3.67 -8.35 -3.07
CA ASP A 40 2.24 -8.08 -2.89
C ASP A 40 1.97 -7.32 -1.59
N TYR A 41 2.75 -7.57 -0.54
CA TYR A 41 2.73 -6.79 0.70
C TYR A 41 3.17 -5.35 0.48
N LYS A 42 4.23 -5.15 -0.32
CA LYS A 42 4.70 -3.81 -0.71
C LYS A 42 3.67 -3.06 -1.54
N LYS A 43 3.03 -3.74 -2.51
CA LYS A 43 1.95 -3.15 -3.31
C LYS A 43 0.75 -2.74 -2.45
N ALA A 44 0.37 -3.56 -1.47
CA ALA A 44 -0.70 -3.22 -0.53
C ALA A 44 -0.39 -1.92 0.22
N ILE A 45 0.85 -1.77 0.73
CA ILE A 45 1.29 -0.54 1.41
C ILE A 45 1.26 0.67 0.48
N ILE A 46 1.75 0.54 -0.76
CA ILE A 46 1.71 1.63 -1.76
C ILE A 46 0.27 2.06 -2.06
N LEU A 47 -0.66 1.10 -2.14
CA LEU A 47 -2.08 1.39 -2.35
C LEU A 47 -2.67 2.19 -1.19
N ILE A 48 -2.37 1.81 0.06
CA ILE A 48 -2.83 2.55 1.25
C ILE A 48 -2.36 4.00 1.20
N PHE A 49 -1.08 4.25 0.89
CA PHE A 49 -0.60 5.63 0.77
C PHE A 49 -1.33 6.41 -0.33
N LYS A 50 -1.53 5.81 -1.51
CA LYS A 50 -2.28 6.47 -2.58
C LYS A 50 -3.73 6.77 -2.19
N GLU A 51 -4.40 5.86 -1.50
CA GLU A 51 -5.77 6.05 -1.01
C GLU A 51 -5.86 7.12 0.09
N ARG A 52 -4.79 7.29 0.88
CA ARG A 52 -4.65 8.38 1.86
C ARG A 52 -4.33 9.75 1.24
N GLY A 53 -4.15 9.81 -0.08
CA GLY A 53 -3.96 11.07 -0.82
C GLY A 53 -2.51 11.39 -1.18
N TYR A 54 -1.56 10.49 -0.90
CA TYR A 54 -0.16 10.68 -1.30
C TYR A 54 0.02 10.52 -2.81
N THR A 55 0.78 11.43 -3.40
CA THR A 55 1.23 11.34 -4.78
C THR A 55 2.30 10.26 -4.94
N SER A 56 2.47 9.74 -6.16
CA SER A 56 3.54 8.76 -6.42
C SER A 56 4.94 9.27 -6.08
N LEU A 57 5.18 10.59 -6.18
CA LEU A 57 6.46 11.21 -5.81
C LEU A 57 6.68 11.15 -4.30
N GLU A 58 5.67 11.57 -3.52
CA GLU A 58 5.74 11.53 -2.05
C GLU A 58 5.88 10.10 -1.53
N VAL A 59 5.18 9.14 -2.15
CA VAL A 59 5.34 7.71 -1.81
C VAL A 59 6.77 7.24 -2.05
N GLY A 60 7.38 7.61 -3.19
CA GLY A 60 8.79 7.31 -3.45
C GLY A 60 9.70 7.89 -2.37
N GLN A 61 9.53 9.16 -2.03
CA GLN A 61 10.33 9.83 -0.99
C GLN A 61 10.17 9.18 0.40
N LEU A 62 8.97 8.76 0.78
CA LEU A 62 8.71 8.09 2.07
C LEU A 62 9.35 6.70 2.15
N LEU A 63 9.40 5.98 1.02
CA LEU A 63 9.80 4.58 0.98
C LEU A 63 11.26 4.36 0.58
N ASP A 64 11.88 5.28 -0.16
CA ASP A 64 13.30 5.26 -0.56
C ASP A 64 14.25 5.84 0.51
N ALA A 65 13.73 6.58 1.49
CA ALA A 65 14.47 7.01 2.68
C ALA A 65 14.90 5.81 3.54
#